data_AF-I9KBJ8-F1
#
_entry.id   AF-I9KBJ8-F1
#
_cell.length_a   1.000
_cell.length_b   1.000
_cell.length_c   1.000
_cell.angle_alpha   90.00
_cell.angle_beta   90.00
_cell.angle_gamma   90.00
#
_symmetry.space_group_name_H-M   'P 1'
#
loop_
_entity.id
_entity.type
_entity.pdbx_description
1 polymer ?
#
loop_
_entity_poly.entity_id
_entity_poly.type
_entity_poly.pdbx_seq_one_letter_code
_entity_poly.pdbx_strand_id
1 'polypeptide(L)' 'MGEAAGAPVLWSVAVLQGSARVVTGTVGPFPTPGAAEGYAQEHHYGDWRIVPLVLLPLPVEVAGR' A
#
# COMPACT_ATOMS: atom_id res chain seq x y z
N MET A 1 26.88 2.48 16.68
CA MET A 1 25.82 1.47 16.45
C MET A 1 24.54 2.26 16.20
N GLY A 2 24.23 2.54 14.93
CA GLY A 2 23.01 3.28 14.61
C GLY A 2 21.83 2.33 14.78
N GLU A 3 20.90 2.66 15.68
CA GLU A 3 19.58 2.01 15.67
C GLU A 3 19.05 2.13 14.25
N ALA A 4 18.80 0.98 13.61
CA ALA A 4 17.91 0.96 12.46
C ALA A 4 16.53 1.34 13.01
N ALA A 5 16.24 2.66 13.03
CA ALA A 5 14.89 3.13 13.25
C ALA A 5 14.01 2.35 12.28
N GLY A 6 13.14 1.48 12.82
CA GLY A 6 12.35 0.56 12.01
C GLY A 6 11.66 1.35 10.91
N ALA A 7 11.76 0.86 9.66
CA ALA A 7 11.13 1.54 8.54
C ALA A 7 9.65 1.78 8.88
N PRO A 8 9.12 3.00 8.70
CA PRO A 8 7.75 3.29 9.06
C PRO A 8 6.81 2.38 8.26
N VAL A 9 5.86 1.75 8.95
CA VAL A 9 4.83 0.92 8.30
C VAL A 9 3.98 1.83 7.43
N LEU A 10 3.99 1.57 6.12
CA LEU A 10 3.12 2.24 5.15
C LEU A 10 1.83 1.43 4.97
N TRP A 11 0.80 2.10 4.49
CA TRP A 11 -0.54 1.54 4.32
C TRP A 11 -1.04 1.73 2.89
N SER A 12 -1.98 0.90 2.48
CA SER A 12 -2.64 1.01 1.17
C SER A 12 -4.11 0.59 1.27
N VAL A 13 -4.90 1.06 0.32
CA VAL A 13 -6.27 0.60 0.08
C VAL A 13 -6.18 -0.52 -0.97
N ALA A 14 -6.50 -1.75 -0.57
CA ALA A 14 -6.69 -2.86 -1.51
C ALA A 14 -8.14 -2.85 -2.00
N VAL A 15 -8.34 -2.68 -3.30
CA VAL A 15 -9.67 -2.73 -3.95
C VAL A 15 -10.00 -4.19 -4.25
N LEU A 16 -11.21 -4.60 -3.88
CA LEU A 16 -11.67 -5.98 -3.97
C LEU A 16 -12.78 -6.12 -5.01
N GLN A 17 -12.83 -7.26 -5.68
CA GLN A 17 -13.88 -7.56 -6.65
C GLN A 17 -14.38 -9.00 -6.54
N GLY A 18 -15.69 -9.16 -6.78
CA GLY A 18 -16.37 -10.46 -6.83
C GLY A 18 -16.66 -11.06 -5.45
N SER A 19 -17.44 -12.15 -5.45
CA SER A 19 -17.82 -12.86 -4.21
C SER A 19 -16.64 -13.47 -3.46
N ALA A 20 -15.54 -13.78 -4.17
CA ALA A 20 -14.30 -14.27 -3.58
C ALA A 20 -13.41 -13.16 -3.00
N ARG A 21 -13.79 -11.87 -3.14
CA ARG A 21 -13.05 -10.71 -2.64
C ARG A 21 -11.58 -10.71 -3.07
N VAL A 22 -11.35 -10.88 -4.37
CA VAL A 22 -10.00 -10.88 -4.94
C VAL A 22 -9.50 -9.45 -5.04
N VAL A 23 -8.23 -9.22 -4.67
CA VAL A 23 -7.58 -7.92 -4.84
C VAL A 23 -7.37 -7.65 -6.32
N THR A 24 -7.95 -6.56 -6.83
CA THR A 24 -7.81 -6.14 -8.24
C THR A 24 -6.88 -4.95 -8.42
N GLY A 25 -6.58 -4.25 -7.33
CA GLY A 25 -5.66 -3.13 -7.32
C GLY A 25 -5.35 -2.64 -5.93
N THR A 26 -4.32 -1.81 -5.82
CA THR A 26 -3.91 -1.17 -4.57
C THR A 26 -3.66 0.31 -4.80
N VAL A 27 -4.10 1.17 -3.87
CA VAL A 27 -3.83 2.61 -3.88
C VAL A 27 -3.02 2.97 -2.65
N GLY A 28 -1.95 3.75 -2.81
CA GLY A 28 -1.04 4.14 -1.74
C GLY A 28 0.33 4.59 -2.31
N PRO A 29 1.34 4.77 -1.46
CA PRO A 29 1.36 4.54 0.00
C PRO A 29 0.68 5.65 0.81
N PHE A 30 0.14 5.29 1.97
CA PHE A 30 -0.38 6.19 3.01
C PHE A 30 0.43 6.08 4.31
N PRO A 31 0.62 7.19 5.05
CA PRO A 31 1.41 7.19 6.28
C PRO A 31 0.69 6.56 7.47
N THR A 32 -0.64 6.51 7.45
CA THR A 32 -1.47 5.96 8.53
C THR A 32 -2.66 5.19 7.95
N PRO A 33 -3.25 4.25 8.69
CA PRO A 33 -4.45 3.55 8.24
C PRO A 33 -5.64 4.51 8.08
N GLY A 34 -5.74 5.54 8.94
CA GLY A 34 -6.81 6.54 8.86
C GLY A 34 -6.74 7.42 7.61
N ALA A 35 -5.53 7.73 7.12
CA ALA A 35 -5.37 8.45 5.85
C ALA A 35 -5.85 7.59 4.66
N ALA A 36 -5.55 6.29 4.68
CA ALA A 36 -6.00 5.35 3.65
C ALA A 36 -7.53 5.16 3.70
N GLU A 37 -8.11 5.09 4.90
CA GLU A 37 -9.57 5.01 5.08
C GLU A 37 -10.29 6.27 4.58
N GLY A 38 -9.82 7.46 4.96
CA GLY A 38 -10.38 8.72 4.47
C GLY A 38 -10.38 8.79 2.94
N TYR A 39 -9.25 8.43 2.32
CA TYR A 39 -9.17 8.34 0.87
C TYR A 39 -10.18 7.34 0.27
N ALA A 40 -10.32 6.15 0.86
CA ALA A 40 -11.26 5.15 0.36
C ALA A 40 -12.72 5.61 0.43
N GLN A 41 -13.08 6.33 1.50
CA GLN A 41 -14.40 6.92 1.69
C GLN A 41 -14.68 8.05 0.69
N GLU A 42 -13.75 8.98 0.51
CA GLU A 42 -13.87 10.11 -0.43
C GLU A 42 -14.06 9.64 -1.89
N HIS A 43 -13.39 8.54 -2.27
CA HIS A 43 -13.44 7.98 -3.61
C HIS A 43 -14.56 6.94 -3.82
N HIS A 44 -15.40 6.69 -2.81
CA HIS A 44 -16.54 5.77 -2.87
C HIS A 44 -16.20 4.38 -3.42
N TYR A 45 -15.06 3.81 -3.03
CA TYR A 45 -14.74 2.44 -3.41
C TYR A 45 -15.81 1.47 -2.86
N GLY A 46 -16.27 0.54 -3.70
CA GLY A 46 -17.34 -0.40 -3.35
C GLY A 46 -16.92 -1.41 -2.27
N ASP A 47 -15.96 -2.28 -2.57
CA ASP A 47 -15.37 -3.22 -1.60
C ASP A 47 -13.86 -2.96 -1.51
N TRP A 48 -13.36 -2.74 -0.30
CA TRP A 48 -11.97 -2.42 -0.04
C TRP A 48 -11.52 -2.85 1.36
N ARG A 49 -10.19 -2.94 1.54
CA ARG A 49 -9.53 -3.21 2.83
C ARG A 49 -8.31 -2.29 2.98
N ILE A 50 -8.06 -1.82 4.20
CA ILE A 50 -6.80 -1.18 4.55
C ILE A 50 -5.79 -2.27 4.90
N VAL A 51 -4.64 -2.27 4.21
CA VAL A 51 -3.59 -3.28 4.39
C VAL A 51 -2.22 -2.61 4.54
N PRO A 52 -1.30 -3.19 5.33
CA PRO A 52 0.08 -2.72 5.38
C PRO A 52 0.74 -2.93 4.02
N LEU A 53 1.60 -1.99 3.62
CA LEU A 53 2.33 -1.98 2.35
C LEU A 53 3.81 -2.24 2.60
N VAL A 54 4.38 -3.19 1.86
CA VAL A 54 5.82 -3.42 1.80
C VAL A 54 6.34 -2.85 0.48
N LEU A 55 7.23 -1.86 0.56
CA LEU A 55 7.95 -1.35 -0.61
C LEU A 55 9.20 -2.20 -0.84
N LEU A 56 9.23 -2.90 -1.97
CA LEU A 56 10.41 -3.63 -2.41
C LEU A 56 11.26 -2.69 -3.27
N PRO A 57 12.54 -2.47 -2.95
CA PRO A 57 13.42 -1.73 -3.83
C PRO A 57 13.54 -2.48 -5.15
N LEU A 58 13.33 -1.78 -6.26
CA LEU A 58 13.64 -2.34 -7.57
C LEU A 58 15.17 -2.51 -7.67
N PRO A 59 15.65 -3.60 -8.29
CA PRO A 59 17.06 -3.70 -8.61
C PRO A 59 17.43 -2.48 -9.47
N VAL A 60 18.44 -1.73 -9.04
CA VAL A 60 19.05 -0.72 -9.90
C VAL A 60 19.63 -1.50 -11.07
N GLU A 61 19.05 -1.35 -12.27
CA GLU A 61 19.73 -1.79 -13.48
C GLU A 61 21.05 -1.01 -13.52
N VAL A 62 22.15 -1.68 -13.16
CA VAL A 62 23.47 -1.18 -13.48
C VAL A 62 23.51 -1.27 -15.00
N ALA A 63 23.25 -0.16 -15.67
CA ALA A 63 23.45 -0.02 -17.10
C ALA A 63 24.90 -0.41 -17.39
N GLY A 64 25.09 -1.65 -17.85
CA GLY A 64 26.39 -2.18 -18.19
C GLY A 64 27.03 -1.30 -19.25
N ARG A 65 28.20 -0.77 -18.94
CA ARG A 65 29.22 -0.37 -19.90
C ARG A 65 30.50 -1.08 -19.53
#